data_AF-A0A1Y5GTM4-F1
#
_entry.id   AF-A0A1Y5GTM4-F1
#
_cell.length_a   1.000
_cell.length_b   1.000
_cell.length_c   1.000
_cell.angle_alpha   90.00
_cell.angle_beta   90.00
_cell.angle_gamma   90.00
#
_symmetry.space_group_name_H-M   'P 1'
#
loop_
_entity.id
_entity.type
_entity.pdbx_description
1 polymer ?
#
loop_
_entity_poly.entity_id
_entity_poly.type
_entity_poly.pdbx_seq_one_letter_code
_entity_poly.pdbx_strand_id
1 'polypeptide(L)'
;MIEFKSDKEKETLIRYANSFNDDKALDILGVGYPKNDEEVRILAKLYWRIVESSTEDDIEQWLERIYTSIHIYCSNEGFEDTWDSEIP
;
A
#
# COMPACT_ATOMS: atom_id res chain seq x y z
N MET A 1 -10.13 -4.63 -7.50
CA MET A 1 -9.47 -5.01 -6.23
C MET A 1 -7.96 -4.97 -6.46
N ILE A 2 -7.15 -4.74 -5.43
CA ILE A 2 -5.70 -4.87 -5.61
C ILE A 2 -5.38 -6.36 -5.75
N GLU A 3 -4.80 -6.73 -6.89
CA GLU A 3 -4.41 -8.11 -7.18
C GLU A 3 -3.03 -8.40 -6.56
N PHE A 4 -3.02 -8.68 -5.26
CA PHE A 4 -1.80 -9.10 -4.57
C PHE A 4 -1.35 -10.48 -5.06
N LYS A 5 -0.05 -10.63 -5.37
CA LYS A 5 0.49 -11.91 -5.85
C LYS A 5 0.70 -12.92 -4.71
N SER A 6 0.53 -12.51 -3.46
CA SER A 6 0.61 -13.34 -2.27
C SER A 6 -0.15 -12.70 -1.12
N ASP A 7 -0.80 -13.53 -0.28
CA ASP A 7 -1.46 -13.09 0.95
C ASP A 7 -0.51 -12.29 1.86
N LYS A 8 0.79 -12.60 1.83
CA LYS A 8 1.82 -11.89 2.60
C LYS A 8 1.93 -10.40 2.27
N GLU A 9 1.63 -9.98 1.04
CA GLU A 9 1.67 -8.57 0.66
C GLU A 9 0.59 -7.79 1.42
N LYS A 10 -0.65 -8.32 1.41
CA LYS A 10 -1.77 -7.73 2.15
C LYS A 10 -1.58 -7.84 3.66
N GLU A 11 -1.12 -8.98 4.16
CA GLU A 11 -0.84 -9.17 5.59
C GLU A 11 0.22 -8.20 6.10
N THR A 12 1.25 -7.92 5.29
CA THR A 12 2.29 -6.95 5.63
C THR A 12 1.70 -5.55 5.75
N LEU A 13 0.91 -5.11 4.76
CA LEU A 13 0.22 -3.81 4.81
C LEU A 13 -0.67 -3.69 6.06
N ILE A 14 -1.47 -4.72 6.34
CA ILE A 14 -2.35 -4.74 7.52
C ILE A 14 -1.54 -4.72 8.82
N ARG A 15 -0.44 -5.48 8.91
CA ARG A 15 0.42 -5.52 10.10
C ARG A 15 0.97 -4.14 10.43
N TYR A 16 1.48 -3.43 9.42
CA TYR A 16 2.04 -2.10 9.62
C TYR A 16 0.96 -1.05 9.90
N ALA A 17 -0.17 -1.10 9.18
CA ALA A 17 -1.28 -0.19 9.45
C ALA A 17 -1.77 -0.29 10.91
N ASN A 18 -1.87 -1.52 11.44
CA ASN A 18 -2.13 -1.74 12.87
C ASN A 18 -1.03 -1.16 13.76
N SER A 19 0.25 -1.39 13.45
CA SER A 19 1.38 -0.87 14.24
C SER A 19 1.43 0.67 14.29
N PHE A 20 0.91 1.31 13.25
CA PHE A 20 0.86 2.75 13.11
C PHE A 20 -0.43 3.37 13.64
N ASN A 21 -1.41 2.55 14.05
CA ASN A 21 -2.79 2.97 14.37
C ASN A 21 -3.43 3.76 13.21
N ASP A 22 -3.24 3.28 11.97
CA ASP A 22 -3.81 3.89 10.77
C ASP A 22 -5.15 3.25 10.40
N ASP A 23 -6.20 3.63 11.12
CA ASP A 23 -7.55 3.08 10.95
C ASP A 23 -8.09 3.30 9.53
N LYS A 24 -7.73 4.42 8.89
CA LYS A 24 -8.16 4.71 7.52
C LYS A 24 -7.56 3.73 6.53
N ALA A 25 -6.26 3.43 6.66
CA ALA A 25 -5.63 2.45 5.79
C ALA A 25 -6.17 1.03 6.05
N LEU A 26 -6.48 0.69 7.31
CA LEU A 26 -7.13 -0.58 7.66
C LEU A 26 -8.51 -0.72 7.00
N ASP A 27 -9.32 0.33 7.01
CA ASP A 27 -10.63 0.33 6.34
C ASP A 27 -10.51 0.06 4.83
N ILE A 28 -9.55 0.74 4.17
CA ILE A 28 -9.28 0.55 2.74
C ILE A 28 -8.82 -0.89 2.45
N LEU A 29 -7.88 -1.41 3.25
CA LEU A 29 -7.36 -2.79 3.12
C LEU A 29 -8.42 -3.85 3.44
N GLY A 30 -9.36 -3.54 4.34
CA GLY A 30 -10.51 -4.37 4.67
C GLY A 30 -11.47 -4.52 3.49
N VAL A 31 -11.75 -3.42 2.78
CA VAL A 31 -12.51 -3.43 1.51
C VAL A 31 -11.71 -4.08 0.38
N GLY A 32 -10.37 -3.95 0.41
CA GLY A 32 -9.44 -4.61 -0.50
C GLY A 32 -8.96 -3.76 -1.68
N TYR A 33 -9.34 -2.48 -1.74
CA TYR A 33 -8.86 -1.50 -2.73
C TYR A 33 -9.30 -0.07 -2.38
N PRO A 34 -8.50 0.96 -2.73
CA PRO A 34 -8.91 2.36 -2.62
C PRO A 34 -9.88 2.73 -3.76
N LYS A 35 -10.86 3.59 -3.49
CA LYS A 35 -11.96 3.93 -4.43
C LYS A 35 -11.85 5.31 -5.08
N ASN A 36 -10.94 6.14 -4.58
CA ASN A 36 -10.78 7.52 -4.98
C ASN A 36 -9.36 7.99 -4.65
N ASP A 37 -8.98 9.17 -5.14
CA ASP A 37 -7.64 9.72 -4.93
C ASP A 37 -7.27 9.88 -3.46
N GLU A 38 -8.20 10.23 -2.57
CA GLU A 38 -7.90 10.37 -1.14
C GLU A 38 -7.52 9.03 -0.51
N GLU A 39 -8.25 7.97 -0.84
CA GLU A 39 -7.92 6.62 -0.39
C GLU A 39 -6.58 6.13 -0.97
N VAL A 40 -6.26 6.50 -2.22
CA VAL A 40 -4.95 6.21 -2.82
C VAL A 40 -3.84 6.93 -2.08
N ARG A 41 -4.00 8.22 -1.75
CA ARG A 41 -3.03 8.98 -0.96
C ARG A 41 -2.80 8.36 0.42
N ILE A 42 -3.86 7.90 1.08
CA ILE A 42 -3.75 7.20 2.37
C ILE A 42 -2.91 5.93 2.22
N LEU A 43 -3.18 5.13 1.19
CA LEU A 43 -2.45 3.89 0.95
C LEU A 43 -0.98 4.14 0.56
N ALA A 44 -0.71 5.16 -0.25
CA ALA A 44 0.64 5.57 -0.66
C ALA A 44 1.46 6.04 0.55
N LYS A 45 0.86 6.87 1.41
CA LYS A 45 1.48 7.32 2.66
C LYS A 45 1.76 6.17 3.62
N LEU A 46 0.83 5.21 3.73
CA LEU A 46 1.09 3.99 4.49
C LEU A 46 2.31 3.27 3.91
N TYR A 47 2.31 3.00 2.61
CA TYR A 47 3.42 2.30 1.95
C TYR A 47 4.76 3.00 2.20
N TRP A 48 4.84 4.31 1.95
CA TRP A 48 6.07 5.07 2.15
C TRP A 48 6.53 5.05 3.61
N ARG A 49 5.61 5.20 4.56
CA ARG A 49 5.92 5.11 5.98
C ARG A 49 6.46 3.72 6.37
N ILE A 50 5.99 2.66 5.71
CA ILE A 50 6.56 1.31 5.89
C ILE A 50 8.00 1.31 5.41
N VAL A 51 8.28 1.79 4.20
CA VAL A 51 9.63 1.90 3.62
C VAL A 51 10.58 2.67 4.56
N GLU A 52 10.14 3.79 5.11
CA GLU A 52 10.94 4.59 6.05
C GLU A 52 11.19 3.87 7.38
N SER A 53 10.24 3.05 7.84
CA SER A 53 10.33 2.33 9.11
C SER A 53 11.01 0.97 9.00
N SER A 54 11.10 0.39 7.81
CA SER A 54 11.67 -0.93 7.59
C SER A 54 13.19 -0.86 7.66
N THR A 55 13.76 -1.41 8.73
CA THR A 55 15.20 -1.61 8.89
C THR A 55 15.63 -3.07 8.67
N GLU A 56 14.69 -3.93 8.25
CA GLU A 56 14.88 -5.38 8.14
C GLU A 56 15.01 -5.79 6.66
N ASP A 57 16.11 -6.45 6.30
CA ASP A 57 16.33 -6.96 4.93
C ASP A 57 15.22 -7.94 4.48
N ASP A 58 14.58 -8.63 5.42
CA ASP A 58 13.55 -9.64 5.15
C ASP A 58 12.24 -9.07 4.57
N ILE A 59 12.00 -7.76 4.70
CA ILE A 59 10.79 -7.11 4.18
C ILE A 59 10.98 -6.48 2.80
N GLU A 60 12.21 -6.25 2.36
CA GLU A 60 12.52 -5.54 1.10
C GLU A 60 11.84 -6.20 -0.11
N GLN A 61 11.93 -7.53 -0.22
CA GLN A 61 11.26 -8.28 -1.29
C GLN A 61 9.73 -8.11 -1.27
N TRP A 62 9.13 -7.89 -0.09
CA TRP A 62 7.69 -7.69 0.04
C TRP A 62 7.31 -6.27 -0.34
N LEU A 63 8.15 -5.28 -0.03
CA LEU A 63 7.92 -3.89 -0.41
C LEU A 63 7.91 -3.72 -1.92
N GLU A 64 8.87 -4.31 -2.65
CA GLU A 64 8.88 -4.26 -4.12
C GLU A 64 7.62 -4.88 -4.73
N ARG A 65 7.15 -6.01 -4.17
CA ARG A 65 5.94 -6.69 -4.63
C ARG A 65 4.69 -5.88 -4.32
N ILE A 66 4.60 -5.33 -3.12
CA ILE A 66 3.50 -4.46 -2.69
C ILE A 66 3.44 -3.23 -3.59
N TYR A 67 4.57 -2.55 -3.82
CA TYR A 67 4.68 -1.42 -4.74
C TYR A 67 4.13 -1.79 -6.11
N THR A 68 4.62 -2.89 -6.67
CA THR A 68 4.19 -3.37 -7.99
C THR A 68 2.69 -3.63 -8.04
N SER A 69 2.16 -4.34 -7.04
CA SER A 69 0.74 -4.69 -6.97
C SER A 69 -0.16 -3.45 -6.86
N ILE A 70 0.22 -2.47 -6.04
CA ILE A 70 -0.55 -1.23 -5.87
C ILE A 70 -0.40 -0.32 -7.11
N HIS A 71 0.80 -0.16 -7.64
CA HIS A 71 1.06 0.65 -8.83
C HIS A 71 0.30 0.12 -10.05
N ILE A 72 0.28 -1.20 -10.28
CA ILE A 72 -0.53 -1.82 -11.35
C ILE A 72 -2.01 -1.51 -11.16
N TYR A 73 -2.51 -1.63 -9.92
CA TYR A 73 -3.90 -1.27 -9.62
C TYR A 73 -4.18 0.20 -9.93
N CYS A 74 -3.35 1.12 -9.45
CA CYS A 74 -3.49 2.55 -9.68
C CYS A 74 -3.45 2.90 -11.17
N SER A 75 -2.53 2.32 -11.96
CA SER A 75 -2.47 2.53 -13.41
C SER A 75 -3.72 2.04 -14.12
N ASN A 76 -4.23 0.86 -13.77
CA ASN A 76 -5.44 0.31 -14.38
C ASN A 76 -6.73 1.12 -14.07
N GLU A 77 -6.79 1.75 -12.89
CA GLU A 77 -7.98 2.48 -12.42
C GLU A 77 -7.86 4.01 -12.62
N GLY A 78 -6.74 4.50 -13.16
CA GLY A 78 -6.52 5.92 -13.44
C GLY A 78 -6.05 6.75 -12.24
N PHE A 79 -5.46 6.11 -11.23
CA PHE A 79 -4.89 6.74 -10.04
C PHE A 79 -3.35 6.81 -10.04
N GLU A 80 -2.69 6.49 -11.15
CA GLU A 80 -1.21 6.46 -11.28
C GLU A 80 -0.57 7.78 -10.83
N ASP A 81 -1.03 8.90 -11.38
CA ASP A 81 -0.52 10.23 -11.01
C ASP A 81 -0.64 10.52 -9.51
N THR A 82 -1.75 10.10 -8.89
CA THR A 82 -1.98 10.28 -7.45
C THR A 82 -1.02 9.41 -6.63
N TRP A 83 -0.82 8.15 -7.02
CA TRP A 83 0.14 7.26 -6.38
C TRP A 83 1.56 7.80 -6.48
N ASP A 84 2.02 8.11 -7.69
CA ASP A 84 3.38 8.59 -7.95
C ASP A 84 3.67 9.92 -7.26
N SER A 85 2.67 10.81 -7.12
CA SER A 85 2.86 12.09 -6.43
C SER A 85 3.16 11.97 -4.93
N GLU A 86 2.85 10.83 -4.32
CA GLU A 86 3.02 10.58 -2.89
C GLU A 86 4.24 9.67 -2.59
N ILE A 87 4.88 9.10 -3.62
CA ILE A 87 6.10 8.29 -3.49
C ILE A 87 7.31 9.13 -3.94
N PRO A 88 8.24 9.49 -3.02
CA PRO A 88 9.44 10.27 -3.34
C PRO A 88 10.47 9.60 -4.27
#